data_AF-A0A1J4J3M6-F1
#
_entry.id   AF-A0A1J4J3M6-F1
#
_cell.length_a   1.000
_cell.length_b   1.000
_cell.length_c   1.000
_cell.angle_alpha   90.00
_cell.angle_beta   90.00
_cell.angle_gamma   90.00
#
_symmetry.space_group_name_H-M   'P 1'
#
loop_
_entity.id
_entity.type
_entity.pdbx_description
1 polymer ?
#
loop_
_entity_poly.entity_id
_entity_poly.type
_entity_poly.pdbx_seq_one_letter_code
_entity_poly.pdbx_strand_id
1 'polypeptide(L)'
;MNVFCVPEKSRHYYFASNGKYQDKDPITVKNFTLWANLDALDTITDPATVIVTKSRGSTAQMYRVIFNSTPPDFFEVAEEENLSIYYLPSDRFLQLESTSPCVPVPDNNWEECAFRFHTLAAFYRLNVIPSLSSSLFEREDLFDDICEKFYETYRISPPLNNALSSIFSDILFALEFFGFALPSNLSEKHSLDAARKLAVSYQILHGETTERSFAFTELSFAIERYHQECFPRRSEKHHIPPDVLDYNTYNILLSTVESVRKTLSSMNLLPDDLLTHEALISGIYQFQTKYNLPTGCCDLFTLRHIWNASQSNECDLLALCRLSGMIVKDPKPPVYMNTLEKVTVSKNMPNLQHVENIMNQVLHQVKSRSEAPQWMMNEAQRSVEYQISRIEEASKTAKDVEKMVSDIEERLSSTCQQNEESSEKFDEASQILDQILHEHMVMKKDFALVKKRIDEEKNVNKMLLCLIVLLAAVIIYKFFKYEMK
;
A
#
# COMPACT_ATOMS: atom_id res chain seq x y z
N MET A 1 4.31 -51.21 -22.19
CA MET A 1 4.07 -49.82 -21.77
C MET A 1 4.84 -48.95 -22.73
N ASN A 2 4.15 -48.08 -23.46
CA ASN A 2 4.80 -47.24 -24.46
C ASN A 2 5.53 -46.09 -23.75
N VAL A 3 6.77 -45.84 -24.17
CA VAL A 3 7.58 -44.72 -23.68
C VAL A 3 7.44 -43.59 -24.69
N PHE A 4 6.99 -42.43 -24.21
CA PHE A 4 6.79 -41.25 -25.02
C PHE A 4 7.84 -40.19 -24.73
N CYS A 5 8.20 -39.38 -25.72
CA CYS A 5 9.02 -38.19 -25.52
C CYS A 5 8.15 -36.94 -25.53
N VAL A 6 8.35 -36.09 -24.52
CA VAL A 6 7.61 -34.83 -24.34
C VAL A 6 8.57 -33.68 -24.01
N PRO A 7 8.26 -32.43 -24.41
CA PRO A 7 9.19 -31.31 -24.27
C PRO A 7 9.29 -30.70 -22.86
N GLU A 8 8.35 -31.00 -21.96
CA GLU A 8 8.27 -30.36 -20.63
C GLU A 8 8.33 -31.37 -19.49
N LYS A 9 8.84 -30.93 -18.32
CA LYS A 9 8.72 -31.63 -17.05
C LYS A 9 7.27 -31.63 -16.54
N SER A 10 6.97 -32.53 -15.61
CA SER A 10 5.63 -32.63 -15.03
C SER A 10 5.24 -31.33 -14.33
N ARG A 11 4.07 -30.79 -14.71
CA ARG A 11 3.33 -29.76 -13.97
C ARG A 11 1.87 -30.16 -13.88
N HIS A 12 1.13 -29.68 -12.88
CA HIS A 12 -0.19 -30.21 -12.48
C HIS A 12 -1.20 -30.36 -13.64
N TYR A 13 -1.27 -29.38 -14.54
CA TYR A 13 -2.23 -29.34 -15.65
C TYR A 13 -1.65 -29.76 -17.01
N TYR A 14 -0.38 -30.16 -17.05
CA TYR A 14 0.22 -30.68 -18.28
C TYR A 14 -0.45 -31.97 -18.72
N PHE A 15 -0.61 -32.21 -20.02
CA PHE A 15 -1.30 -33.42 -20.49
C PHE A 15 -0.61 -34.72 -20.05
N ALA A 16 0.71 -34.68 -19.83
CA ALA A 16 1.51 -35.79 -19.32
C ALA A 16 1.83 -35.66 -17.82
N SER A 17 1.05 -34.89 -17.05
CA SER A 17 1.25 -34.67 -15.61
C SER A 17 1.18 -35.96 -14.79
N ASN A 18 0.30 -36.89 -15.18
CA ASN A 18 0.13 -38.21 -14.56
C ASN A 18 1.17 -39.24 -15.03
N GLY A 19 2.16 -38.81 -15.80
CA GLY A 19 3.20 -39.66 -16.35
C GLY A 19 4.34 -39.96 -15.38
N LYS A 20 4.92 -41.14 -15.50
CA LYS A 20 6.17 -41.51 -14.84
C LYS A 20 7.35 -41.14 -15.73
N TYR A 21 8.09 -40.12 -15.31
CA TYR A 21 9.32 -39.67 -15.97
C TYR A 21 10.44 -40.68 -15.68
N GLN A 22 11.09 -41.17 -16.73
CA GLN A 22 12.14 -42.20 -16.62
C GLN A 22 13.49 -41.60 -16.22
N ASP A 23 13.77 -40.40 -16.72
CA ASP A 23 15.03 -39.69 -16.53
C ASP A 23 14.78 -38.37 -15.78
N LYS A 24 15.80 -37.92 -15.04
CA LYS A 24 15.78 -36.60 -14.38
C LYS A 24 16.08 -35.47 -15.38
N ASP A 25 16.94 -35.77 -16.34
CA ASP A 25 17.47 -34.84 -17.34
C ASP A 25 16.91 -35.22 -18.72
N PRO A 26 16.74 -34.25 -19.64
CA PRO A 26 16.22 -34.52 -20.96
C PRO A 26 17.23 -35.30 -21.81
N ILE A 27 16.70 -36.04 -22.78
CA ILE A 27 17.46 -36.76 -23.81
C ILE A 27 17.40 -36.01 -25.13
N THR A 28 18.44 -36.17 -25.95
CA THR A 28 18.49 -35.59 -27.28
C THR A 28 17.73 -36.46 -28.28
N VAL A 29 16.78 -35.85 -28.98
CA VAL A 29 15.93 -36.47 -30.00
C VAL A 29 16.16 -35.78 -31.35
N LYS A 30 16.43 -36.56 -32.41
CA LYS A 30 16.73 -36.03 -33.75
C LYS A 30 15.47 -35.77 -34.57
N ASN A 31 15.59 -34.88 -35.55
CA ASN A 31 14.56 -34.49 -36.51
C ASN A 31 13.36 -33.71 -35.95
N PHE A 32 13.54 -33.08 -34.77
CA PHE A 32 12.52 -32.25 -34.15
C PHE A 32 13.08 -30.91 -33.67
N THR A 33 12.19 -29.94 -33.56
CA THR A 33 12.46 -28.61 -33.02
C THR A 33 11.33 -28.18 -32.10
N LEU A 34 11.66 -27.33 -31.13
CA LEU A 34 10.75 -26.87 -30.08
C LEU A 34 10.35 -25.42 -30.30
N TRP A 35 9.07 -25.15 -30.08
CA TRP A 35 8.46 -23.83 -30.17
C TRP A 35 7.68 -23.54 -28.89
N ALA A 36 7.88 -22.37 -28.29
CA ALA A 36 7.09 -21.93 -27.16
C ALA A 36 5.87 -21.13 -27.65
N ASN A 37 4.68 -21.53 -27.23
CA ASN A 37 3.44 -20.80 -27.49
C ASN A 37 3.35 -19.61 -26.53
N LEU A 38 3.36 -18.38 -27.07
CA LEU A 38 3.38 -17.15 -26.27
C LEU A 38 2.15 -17.02 -25.36
N ASP A 39 0.98 -17.43 -25.84
CA ASP A 39 -0.27 -17.32 -25.07
C ASP A 39 -0.28 -18.26 -23.84
N ALA A 40 0.48 -19.36 -23.93
CA ALA A 40 0.58 -20.39 -22.89
C ALA A 40 1.80 -20.19 -21.97
N LEU A 41 2.60 -19.14 -22.14
CA LEU A 41 3.79 -18.91 -21.32
C LEU A 41 3.42 -18.58 -19.89
N ASP A 42 2.51 -17.65 -19.63
CA ASP A 42 2.15 -17.26 -18.25
C ASP A 42 0.85 -17.92 -17.75
N THR A 43 0.36 -18.92 -18.48
CA THR A 43 -0.76 -19.78 -18.09
C THR A 43 -0.22 -21.06 -17.43
N ILE A 44 -0.92 -21.58 -16.42
CA ILE A 44 -0.66 -22.89 -15.83
C ILE A 44 -1.73 -23.91 -16.19
N THR A 45 -2.93 -23.47 -16.55
CA THR A 45 -4.05 -24.34 -16.94
C THR A 45 -3.97 -24.88 -18.37
N ASP A 46 -3.08 -24.32 -19.19
CA ASP A 46 -2.87 -24.79 -20.56
C ASP A 46 -2.21 -26.17 -20.61
N PRO A 47 -2.71 -27.07 -21.47
CA PRO A 47 -2.24 -28.45 -21.52
C PRO A 47 -0.82 -28.58 -22.06
N ALA A 48 -0.32 -27.60 -22.83
CA ALA A 48 1.04 -27.56 -23.35
C ALA A 48 1.50 -26.10 -23.55
N THR A 49 2.70 -25.77 -23.08
CA THR A 49 3.36 -24.48 -23.36
C THR A 49 4.37 -24.60 -24.49
N VAL A 50 4.99 -25.76 -24.64
CA VAL A 50 5.97 -26.06 -25.68
C VAL A 50 5.42 -27.07 -26.66
N ILE A 51 5.66 -26.80 -27.93
CA ILE A 51 5.18 -27.55 -29.07
C ILE A 51 6.37 -28.11 -29.82
N VAL A 52 6.27 -29.39 -30.15
CA VAL A 52 7.27 -30.11 -30.93
C VAL A 52 6.81 -30.11 -32.39
N THR A 53 7.70 -29.80 -33.33
CA THR A 53 7.43 -29.96 -34.77
C THR A 53 8.55 -30.76 -35.42
N LYS A 54 8.25 -31.43 -36.54
CA LYS A 54 9.25 -32.16 -37.32
C LYS A 54 10.12 -31.19 -38.11
N SER A 55 11.43 -31.28 -37.94
CA SER A 55 12.42 -30.52 -38.72
C SER A 55 13.66 -31.37 -38.96
N ARG A 56 13.93 -31.71 -40.23
CA ARG A 56 15.03 -32.60 -40.60
C ARG A 56 16.38 -31.99 -40.25
N GLY A 57 17.24 -32.75 -39.58
CA GLY A 57 18.59 -32.30 -39.21
C GLY A 57 18.65 -31.47 -37.92
N SER A 58 17.51 -31.12 -37.33
CA SER A 58 17.45 -30.51 -35.99
C SER A 58 17.55 -31.56 -34.89
N THR A 59 17.95 -31.13 -33.69
CA THR A 59 17.91 -31.95 -32.47
C THR A 59 17.21 -31.16 -31.37
N ALA A 60 16.41 -31.84 -30.55
CA ALA A 60 15.68 -31.26 -29.43
C ALA A 60 15.86 -32.06 -28.15
N GLN A 61 15.88 -31.37 -27.01
CA GLN A 61 15.97 -31.98 -25.68
C GLN A 61 14.55 -32.29 -25.17
N MET A 62 14.26 -33.55 -24.84
CA MET A 62 12.93 -34.02 -24.43
C MET A 62 13.00 -35.06 -23.31
N TYR A 63 11.92 -35.21 -22.55
CA TYR A 63 11.81 -36.17 -21.45
C TYR A 63 11.12 -37.46 -21.88
N ARG A 64 11.67 -38.60 -21.45
CA ARG A 64 10.99 -39.90 -21.58
C ARG A 64 9.98 -40.10 -20.48
N VAL A 65 8.72 -40.31 -20.87
CA VAL A 65 7.58 -40.41 -19.97
C VAL A 65 6.74 -41.62 -20.34
N ILE A 66 6.37 -42.41 -19.34
CA ILE A 66 5.34 -43.44 -19.46
C ILE A 66 4.06 -42.87 -18.88
N PHE A 67 3.04 -42.66 -19.71
CA PHE A 67 1.74 -42.18 -19.26
C PHE A 67 0.61 -42.85 -20.03
N ASN A 68 -0.55 -42.97 -19.38
CA ASN A 68 -1.74 -43.64 -19.93
C ASN A 68 -2.85 -42.66 -20.31
N SER A 69 -2.66 -41.34 -20.13
CA SER A 69 -3.61 -40.32 -20.59
C SER A 69 -3.62 -40.20 -22.11
N THR A 70 -4.79 -39.90 -22.66
CA THR A 70 -4.90 -39.47 -24.05
C THR A 70 -4.32 -38.06 -24.18
N PRO A 71 -3.36 -37.84 -25.10
CA PRO A 71 -2.89 -36.50 -25.42
C PRO A 71 -4.04 -35.67 -26.02
N PRO A 72 -3.93 -34.33 -26.03
CA PRO A 72 -4.87 -33.50 -26.79
C PRO A 72 -4.94 -33.89 -28.27
N ASP A 73 -6.14 -33.82 -28.85
CA ASP A 73 -6.47 -34.30 -30.21
C ASP A 73 -5.63 -33.65 -31.33
N PHE A 74 -4.97 -32.53 -31.04
CA PHE A 74 -4.14 -31.82 -32.00
C PHE A 74 -2.75 -32.45 -32.19
N PHE A 75 -2.26 -33.27 -31.25
CA PHE A 75 -0.97 -33.93 -31.37
C PHE A 75 -1.04 -35.24 -32.16
N GLU A 76 0.01 -35.52 -32.92
CA GLU A 76 0.26 -36.80 -33.57
C GLU A 76 1.46 -37.53 -32.94
N VAL A 77 1.56 -38.83 -33.17
CA VAL A 77 2.69 -39.65 -32.72
C VAL A 77 3.60 -39.97 -33.90
N ALA A 78 4.88 -39.66 -33.78
CA ALA A 78 5.93 -40.16 -34.65
C ALA A 78 6.71 -41.28 -33.95
N GLU A 79 7.12 -42.30 -34.69
CA GLU A 79 8.07 -43.30 -34.21
C GLU A 79 9.43 -43.03 -34.83
N GLU A 80 10.42 -42.70 -34.00
CA GLU A 80 11.81 -42.44 -34.41
C GLU A 80 12.77 -43.15 -33.44
N GLU A 81 13.71 -43.93 -33.97
CA GLU A 81 14.74 -44.63 -33.18
C GLU A 81 14.21 -45.40 -31.93
N ASN A 82 13.05 -46.06 -32.04
CA ASN A 82 12.32 -46.75 -30.95
C ASN A 82 11.70 -45.85 -29.87
N LEU A 83 11.55 -44.56 -30.14
CA LEU A 83 10.85 -43.60 -29.29
C LEU A 83 9.55 -43.15 -29.96
N SER A 84 8.46 -43.09 -29.19
CA SER A 84 7.22 -42.47 -29.64
C SER A 84 7.24 -40.99 -29.24
N ILE A 85 7.06 -40.08 -30.18
CA ILE A 85 7.21 -38.63 -29.95
C ILE A 85 5.90 -37.94 -30.29
N TYR A 86 5.38 -37.17 -29.33
CA TYR A 86 4.23 -36.31 -29.59
C TYR A 86 4.69 -35.04 -30.29
N TYR A 87 4.10 -34.75 -31.45
CA TYR A 87 4.43 -33.57 -32.24
C TYR A 87 3.18 -32.98 -32.90
N LEU A 88 3.25 -31.70 -33.25
CA LEU A 88 2.26 -31.01 -34.04
C LEU A 88 2.69 -31.05 -35.53
N PRO A 89 1.85 -31.57 -36.43
CA PRO A 89 2.08 -31.50 -37.88
C PRO A 89 2.26 -30.07 -38.38
N SER A 90 3.06 -29.88 -39.43
CA SER A 90 3.43 -28.54 -39.92
C SER A 90 2.24 -27.70 -40.37
N ASP A 91 1.23 -28.30 -40.99
CA ASP A 91 -0.01 -27.63 -41.40
C ASP A 91 -0.83 -27.13 -40.20
N ARG A 92 -0.93 -27.95 -39.14
CA ARG A 92 -1.59 -27.56 -37.89
C ARG A 92 -0.78 -26.54 -37.10
N PHE A 93 0.54 -26.62 -37.15
CA PHE A 93 1.42 -25.64 -36.53
C PHE A 93 1.25 -24.27 -37.17
N LEU A 94 1.21 -24.17 -38.50
CA LEU A 94 0.98 -22.90 -39.20
C LEU A 94 -0.40 -22.30 -38.87
N GLN A 95 -1.43 -23.14 -38.69
CA GLN A 95 -2.74 -22.68 -38.23
C GLN A 95 -2.67 -22.12 -36.81
N LEU A 96 -1.99 -22.82 -35.90
CA LEU A 96 -1.80 -22.35 -34.53
C LEU A 96 -0.99 -21.06 -34.48
N GLU A 97 0.13 -20.99 -35.20
CA GLU A 97 1.00 -19.80 -35.26
C GLU A 97 0.24 -18.56 -35.79
N SER A 98 -0.74 -18.77 -36.66
CA SER A 98 -1.59 -17.68 -37.17
C SER A 98 -2.56 -17.11 -36.13
N THR A 99 -2.92 -17.89 -35.10
CA THR A 99 -3.84 -17.47 -34.02
C THR A 99 -3.14 -17.14 -32.72
N SER A 100 -2.06 -17.86 -32.43
CA SER A 100 -1.28 -17.82 -31.18
C SER A 100 0.20 -17.81 -31.56
N PRO A 101 0.87 -16.65 -31.47
CA PRO A 101 2.25 -16.51 -31.89
C PRO A 101 3.16 -17.51 -31.17
N CYS A 102 4.06 -18.14 -31.91
CA CYS A 102 5.03 -19.08 -31.38
C CYS A 102 6.46 -18.52 -31.59
N VAL A 103 7.35 -18.80 -30.64
CA VAL A 103 8.77 -18.41 -30.74
C VAL A 103 9.66 -19.65 -30.66
N PRO A 104 10.78 -19.70 -31.39
CA PRO A 104 11.69 -20.84 -31.31
C PRO A 104 12.32 -20.91 -29.94
N VAL A 105 12.48 -22.13 -29.41
CA VAL A 105 13.18 -22.37 -28.14
C VAL A 105 14.69 -22.39 -28.41
N PRO A 106 15.49 -21.54 -27.72
CA PRO A 106 16.94 -21.53 -27.83
C PRO A 106 17.54 -22.92 -27.60
N ASP A 107 18.48 -23.31 -28.46
CA ASP A 107 19.15 -24.62 -28.45
C ASP A 107 18.21 -25.84 -28.44
N ASN A 108 16.91 -25.64 -28.73
CA ASN A 108 15.84 -26.61 -28.53
C ASN A 108 15.89 -27.27 -27.13
N ASN A 109 16.22 -26.49 -26.10
CA ASN A 109 16.26 -26.93 -24.71
C ASN A 109 15.34 -26.09 -23.83
N TRP A 110 14.11 -26.57 -23.61
CA TRP A 110 13.14 -25.84 -22.82
C TRP A 110 13.55 -25.66 -21.36
N GLU A 111 14.21 -26.65 -20.77
CA GLU A 111 14.54 -26.63 -19.35
C GLU A 111 15.42 -25.43 -18.96
N GLU A 112 16.39 -25.10 -19.81
CA GLU A 112 17.34 -24.00 -19.56
C GLU A 112 16.68 -22.61 -19.68
N CYS A 113 15.67 -22.47 -20.55
CA CYS A 113 15.05 -21.17 -20.82
C CYS A 113 13.65 -20.99 -20.21
N ALA A 114 13.03 -22.04 -19.67
CA ALA A 114 11.64 -22.04 -19.21
C ALA A 114 11.33 -20.89 -18.25
N PHE A 115 12.16 -20.71 -17.22
CA PHE A 115 11.97 -19.64 -16.23
C PHE A 115 12.01 -18.26 -16.88
N ARG A 116 13.02 -18.00 -17.73
CA ARG A 116 13.16 -16.73 -18.47
C ARG A 116 11.92 -16.42 -19.31
N PHE A 117 11.41 -17.41 -20.04
CA PHE A 117 10.25 -17.25 -20.92
C PHE A 117 8.97 -16.96 -20.13
N HIS A 118 8.74 -17.70 -19.03
CA HIS A 118 7.63 -17.44 -18.12
C HIS A 118 7.72 -16.05 -17.49
N THR A 119 8.91 -15.63 -17.09
CA THR A 119 9.15 -14.29 -16.54
C THR A 119 8.88 -13.18 -17.56
N LEU A 120 9.30 -13.33 -18.82
CA LEU A 120 9.00 -12.34 -19.87
C LEU A 120 7.49 -12.17 -20.06
N ALA A 121 6.74 -13.27 -20.06
CA ALA A 121 5.28 -13.21 -20.13
C ALA A 121 4.66 -12.53 -18.88
N ALA A 122 5.18 -12.79 -17.68
CA ALA A 122 4.78 -12.06 -16.47
C ALA A 122 5.10 -10.55 -16.56
N PHE A 123 6.27 -10.18 -17.07
CA PHE A 123 6.66 -8.79 -17.29
C PHE A 123 5.75 -8.05 -18.29
N TYR A 124 5.26 -8.75 -19.30
CA TYR A 124 4.21 -8.21 -20.18
C TYR A 124 2.90 -7.97 -19.40
N ARG A 125 2.45 -8.94 -18.59
CA ARG A 125 1.23 -8.80 -17.76
C ARG A 125 1.32 -7.70 -16.71
N LEU A 126 2.54 -7.38 -16.26
CA LEU A 126 2.86 -6.31 -15.33
C LEU A 126 3.27 -4.99 -16.04
N ASN A 127 3.12 -4.91 -17.36
CA ASN A 127 3.46 -3.72 -18.16
C ASN A 127 4.91 -3.22 -17.96
N VAL A 128 5.85 -4.10 -17.63
CA VAL A 128 7.29 -3.79 -17.58
C VAL A 128 7.83 -3.68 -19.01
N ILE A 129 7.36 -4.58 -19.88
CA ILE A 129 7.60 -4.58 -21.32
C ILE A 129 6.28 -4.38 -22.07
N PRO A 130 6.30 -3.69 -23.22
CA PRO A 130 5.07 -3.33 -23.93
C PRO A 130 4.49 -4.47 -24.78
N SER A 131 5.30 -5.47 -25.15
CA SER A 131 4.90 -6.54 -26.06
C SER A 131 5.83 -7.75 -25.96
N LEU A 132 5.32 -8.94 -26.28
CA LEU A 132 6.10 -10.18 -26.42
C LEU A 132 6.63 -10.32 -27.86
N SER A 133 7.69 -9.60 -28.22
CA SER A 133 8.33 -9.72 -29.55
C SER A 133 9.39 -10.81 -29.58
N SER A 134 9.57 -11.49 -30.72
CA SER A 134 10.55 -12.58 -30.88
C SER A 134 11.98 -12.18 -30.48
N SER A 135 12.37 -10.94 -30.74
CA SER A 135 13.68 -10.39 -30.37
C SER A 135 13.99 -10.46 -28.88
N LEU A 136 12.99 -10.40 -27.99
CA LEU A 136 13.17 -10.49 -26.54
C LEU A 136 13.53 -11.90 -26.08
N PHE A 137 13.08 -12.92 -26.83
CA PHE A 137 13.35 -14.31 -26.52
C PHE A 137 14.72 -14.75 -27.05
N GLU A 138 15.17 -14.17 -28.17
CA GLU A 138 16.48 -14.44 -28.76
C GLU A 138 17.64 -13.75 -28.03
N ARG A 139 17.42 -12.56 -27.47
CA ARG A 139 18.47 -11.75 -26.83
C ARG A 139 18.49 -11.92 -25.31
N GLU A 140 19.39 -12.76 -24.83
CA GLU A 140 19.60 -12.98 -23.39
C GLU A 140 20.16 -11.76 -22.67
N ASP A 141 20.96 -10.95 -23.36
CA ASP A 141 21.59 -9.74 -22.82
C ASP A 141 20.56 -8.68 -22.38
N LEU A 142 19.38 -8.65 -23.01
CA LEU A 142 18.31 -7.72 -22.64
C LEU A 142 17.55 -8.14 -21.37
N PHE A 143 17.65 -9.41 -20.97
CA PHE A 143 16.83 -9.93 -19.88
C PHE A 143 17.20 -9.30 -18.53
N ASP A 144 18.50 -9.12 -18.28
CA ASP A 144 19.00 -8.52 -17.04
C ASP A 144 18.54 -7.06 -16.91
N ASP A 145 18.66 -6.26 -17.99
CA ASP A 145 18.16 -4.88 -18.04
C ASP A 145 16.66 -4.78 -17.73
N ILE A 146 15.86 -5.73 -18.24
CA ILE A 146 14.42 -5.79 -17.96
C ILE A 146 14.16 -6.15 -16.51
N CYS A 147 14.94 -7.07 -15.92
CA CYS A 147 14.84 -7.42 -14.51
C CYS A 147 15.16 -6.23 -13.60
N GLU A 148 16.22 -5.48 -13.90
CA GLU A 148 16.57 -4.24 -13.18
C GLU A 148 15.43 -3.22 -13.24
N LYS A 149 14.90 -2.96 -14.44
CA LYS A 149 13.74 -2.09 -14.63
C LYS A 149 12.52 -2.54 -13.82
N PHE A 150 12.26 -3.84 -13.75
CA PHE A 150 11.17 -4.39 -12.93
C PHE A 150 11.38 -4.09 -11.45
N TYR A 151 12.58 -4.36 -10.91
CA TYR A 151 12.90 -4.08 -9.51
C TYR A 151 12.78 -2.61 -9.15
N GLU A 152 13.24 -1.71 -10.04
CA GLU A 152 13.10 -0.27 -9.86
C GLU A 152 11.64 0.19 -9.89
N THR A 153 10.87 -0.31 -10.87
CA THR A 153 9.47 0.08 -11.08
C THR A 153 8.61 -0.35 -9.90
N TYR A 154 8.73 -1.60 -9.47
CA TYR A 154 7.91 -2.17 -8.40
C TYR A 154 8.49 -1.96 -7.00
N ARG A 155 9.74 -1.47 -6.90
CA ARG A 155 10.47 -1.24 -5.64
C ARG A 155 10.60 -2.50 -4.78
N ILE A 156 10.88 -3.63 -5.42
CA ILE A 156 11.06 -4.93 -4.77
C ILE A 156 12.50 -5.39 -4.99
N SER A 157 13.06 -6.08 -3.99
CA SER A 157 14.40 -6.66 -4.06
C SER A 157 14.40 -8.06 -4.67
N PRO A 158 15.52 -8.51 -5.28
CA PRO A 158 15.72 -9.90 -5.68
C PRO A 158 15.55 -10.89 -4.51
N PRO A 159 15.32 -12.19 -4.76
CA PRO A 159 15.36 -12.88 -6.07
C PRO A 159 14.05 -12.77 -6.88
N LEU A 160 14.16 -12.93 -8.20
CA LEU A 160 13.06 -12.65 -9.15
C LEU A 160 11.81 -13.52 -8.94
N ASN A 161 12.00 -14.82 -8.67
CA ASN A 161 10.86 -15.72 -8.41
C ASN A 161 10.05 -15.24 -7.21
N ASN A 162 10.72 -14.91 -6.09
CA ASN A 162 10.06 -14.44 -4.87
C ASN A 162 9.39 -13.09 -5.08
N ALA A 163 10.03 -12.18 -5.82
CA ALA A 163 9.45 -10.88 -6.15
C ALA A 163 8.14 -11.04 -6.95
N LEU A 164 8.15 -11.83 -8.03
CA LEU A 164 6.97 -12.07 -8.85
C LEU A 164 5.90 -12.85 -8.10
N SER A 165 6.26 -13.86 -7.33
CA SER A 165 5.32 -14.65 -6.52
C SER A 165 4.68 -13.85 -5.40
N SER A 166 5.40 -12.91 -4.78
CA SER A 166 4.82 -11.97 -3.82
C SER A 166 3.80 -11.06 -4.49
N ILE A 167 4.18 -10.39 -5.58
CA ILE A 167 3.26 -9.52 -6.35
C ILE A 167 2.01 -10.31 -6.78
N PHE A 168 2.20 -11.52 -7.31
CA PHE A 168 1.11 -12.39 -7.74
C PHE A 168 0.15 -12.72 -6.60
N SER A 169 0.69 -13.09 -5.43
CA SER A 169 -0.11 -13.43 -4.24
C SER A 169 -0.88 -12.21 -3.72
N ASP A 170 -0.26 -11.03 -3.72
CA ASP A 170 -0.88 -9.79 -3.26
C ASP A 170 -2.01 -9.34 -4.20
N ILE A 171 -1.79 -9.44 -5.52
CA ILE A 171 -2.81 -9.11 -6.53
C ILE A 171 -3.98 -10.09 -6.43
N LEU A 172 -3.71 -11.40 -6.37
CA LEU A 172 -4.76 -12.41 -6.22
C LEU A 172 -5.62 -12.10 -4.99
N PHE A 173 -4.98 -11.90 -3.84
CA PHE A 173 -5.69 -11.57 -2.61
C PHE A 173 -6.53 -10.30 -2.76
N ALA A 174 -5.96 -9.21 -3.28
CA ALA A 174 -6.68 -7.94 -3.38
C ALA A 174 -7.87 -8.03 -4.36
N LEU A 175 -7.72 -8.70 -5.50
CA LEU A 175 -8.79 -8.90 -6.46
C LEU A 175 -9.93 -9.77 -5.89
N GLU A 176 -9.60 -10.78 -5.09
CA GLU A 176 -10.61 -11.58 -4.36
C GLU A 176 -11.28 -10.77 -3.25
N PHE A 177 -10.47 -10.02 -2.50
CA PHE A 177 -10.92 -9.21 -1.37
C PHE A 177 -11.96 -8.18 -1.78
N PHE A 178 -11.76 -7.50 -2.91
CA PHE A 178 -12.72 -6.53 -3.47
C PHE A 178 -13.81 -7.16 -4.37
N GLY A 179 -13.75 -8.48 -4.62
CA GLY A 179 -14.78 -9.20 -5.40
C GLY A 179 -14.62 -9.13 -6.92
N PHE A 180 -13.50 -8.64 -7.45
CA PHE A 180 -13.25 -8.60 -8.90
C PHE A 180 -12.99 -10.01 -9.48
N ALA A 181 -12.50 -10.93 -8.66
CA ALA A 181 -12.19 -12.31 -9.04
C ALA A 181 -13.41 -13.26 -9.03
N LEU A 182 -14.65 -12.78 -8.91
CA LEU A 182 -15.84 -13.64 -8.94
C LEU A 182 -16.02 -14.28 -10.33
N PRO A 183 -15.90 -15.61 -10.50
CA PRO A 183 -15.93 -16.21 -11.84
C PRO A 183 -17.35 -16.18 -12.43
N SER A 184 -17.45 -15.77 -13.69
CA SER A 184 -18.69 -15.72 -14.47
C SER A 184 -18.90 -17.00 -15.29
N ASN A 185 -17.86 -17.79 -15.51
CA ASN A 185 -17.90 -19.03 -16.28
C ASN A 185 -16.95 -20.09 -15.70
N LEU A 186 -17.05 -21.32 -16.22
CA LEU A 186 -16.25 -22.46 -15.75
C LEU A 186 -14.74 -22.29 -16.01
N SER A 187 -14.37 -21.61 -17.10
CA SER A 187 -12.97 -21.36 -17.46
C SER A 187 -12.29 -20.44 -16.44
N GLU A 188 -12.92 -19.33 -16.10
CA GLU A 188 -12.45 -18.39 -15.08
C GLU A 188 -12.39 -19.05 -13.70
N LYS A 189 -13.39 -19.88 -13.36
CA LYS A 189 -13.37 -20.63 -12.11
C LYS A 189 -12.17 -21.58 -12.06
N HIS A 190 -11.91 -22.30 -13.14
CA HIS A 190 -10.77 -23.20 -13.24
C HIS A 190 -9.44 -22.45 -13.13
N SER A 191 -9.34 -21.29 -13.79
CA SER A 191 -8.17 -20.40 -13.75
C SER A 191 -7.89 -19.88 -12.34
N LEU A 192 -8.94 -19.39 -11.66
CA LEU A 192 -8.85 -18.91 -10.29
C LEU A 192 -8.47 -20.01 -9.29
N ASP A 193 -9.08 -21.20 -9.42
CA ASP A 193 -8.75 -22.34 -8.55
C ASP A 193 -7.29 -22.81 -8.77
N ALA A 194 -6.78 -22.70 -9.99
CA ALA A 194 -5.37 -22.97 -10.30
C ALA A 194 -4.44 -21.90 -9.68
N ALA A 195 -4.78 -20.61 -9.83
CA ALA A 195 -4.04 -19.50 -9.24
C ALA A 195 -3.96 -19.60 -7.71
N ARG A 196 -5.07 -19.94 -7.04
CA ARG A 196 -5.12 -20.17 -5.58
C ARG A 196 -4.18 -21.28 -5.14
N LYS A 197 -4.20 -22.42 -5.81
CA LYS A 197 -3.30 -23.54 -5.50
C LYS A 197 -1.83 -23.13 -5.60
N LEU A 198 -1.49 -22.35 -6.63
CA LEU A 198 -0.13 -21.85 -6.85
C LEU A 198 0.31 -20.83 -5.77
N ALA A 199 -0.58 -19.93 -5.37
CA ALA A 199 -0.28 -18.97 -4.29
C ALA A 199 -0.12 -19.67 -2.93
N VAL A 200 -0.95 -20.68 -2.65
CA VAL A 200 -0.85 -21.47 -1.41
C VAL A 200 0.46 -22.26 -1.35
N SER A 201 0.90 -22.86 -2.47
CA SER A 201 2.18 -23.58 -2.47
C SER A 201 3.37 -22.66 -2.16
N TYR A 202 3.35 -21.42 -2.68
CA TYR A 202 4.36 -20.41 -2.36
C TYR A 202 4.38 -20.05 -0.87
N GLN A 203 3.21 -19.85 -0.26
CA GLN A 203 3.09 -19.49 1.16
C GLN A 203 3.58 -20.59 2.11
N ILE A 204 3.27 -21.85 1.81
CA ILE A 204 3.67 -23.01 2.62
C ILE A 204 5.19 -23.23 2.57
N LEU A 205 5.80 -22.99 1.41
CA LEU A 205 7.22 -23.27 1.17
C LEU A 205 8.12 -22.07 1.51
N HIS A 206 7.57 -21.01 2.13
CA HIS A 206 8.28 -19.81 2.59
C HIS A 206 9.25 -19.18 1.55
N GLY A 207 8.94 -19.31 0.26
CA GLY A 207 9.80 -18.79 -0.80
C GLY A 207 11.13 -19.55 -1.00
N GLU A 208 11.26 -20.77 -0.48
CA GLU A 208 12.41 -21.66 -0.74
C GLU A 208 12.26 -22.48 -2.04
N THR A 209 11.19 -22.26 -2.81
CA THR A 209 10.97 -23.01 -4.06
C THR A 209 11.79 -22.44 -5.21
N THR A 210 12.58 -23.30 -5.84
CA THR A 210 13.16 -23.04 -7.17
C THR A 210 12.12 -23.07 -8.28
N GLU A 211 10.92 -23.59 -8.00
CA GLU A 211 9.82 -23.70 -8.94
C GLU A 211 9.00 -22.39 -9.04
N ARG A 212 8.58 -22.08 -10.28
CA ARG A 212 7.70 -20.96 -10.62
C ARG A 212 6.43 -21.01 -9.80
N SER A 213 6.15 -19.93 -9.06
CA SER A 213 4.94 -19.81 -8.25
C SER A 213 4.14 -18.54 -8.58
N PHE A 214 4.06 -18.19 -9.86
CA PHE A 214 3.26 -17.08 -10.38
C PHE A 214 2.64 -17.44 -11.74
N ALA A 215 1.46 -16.91 -12.03
CA ALA A 215 0.76 -17.10 -13.30
C ALA A 215 -0.27 -15.97 -13.52
N PHE A 216 0.19 -14.78 -13.90
CA PHE A 216 -0.67 -13.58 -13.94
C PHE A 216 -1.81 -13.69 -14.96
N THR A 217 -1.61 -14.48 -16.01
CA THR A 217 -2.62 -14.75 -17.05
C THR A 217 -3.86 -15.43 -16.47
N GLU A 218 -3.73 -16.23 -15.41
CA GLU A 218 -4.86 -16.83 -14.70
C GLU A 218 -5.75 -15.77 -14.02
N LEU A 219 -5.22 -14.55 -13.79
CA LEU A 219 -5.93 -13.42 -13.19
C LEU A 219 -6.38 -12.37 -14.22
N SER A 220 -6.11 -12.58 -15.52
CA SER A 220 -6.40 -11.64 -16.60
C SER A 220 -7.84 -11.12 -16.57
N PHE A 221 -8.81 -12.02 -16.41
CA PHE A 221 -10.24 -11.69 -16.34
C PHE A 221 -10.59 -10.79 -15.13
N ALA A 222 -9.93 -11.02 -13.99
CA ALA A 222 -10.17 -10.28 -12.76
C ALA A 222 -9.51 -8.88 -12.82
N ILE A 223 -8.32 -8.80 -13.41
CA ILE A 223 -7.62 -7.54 -13.70
C ILE A 223 -8.44 -6.69 -14.68
N GLU A 224 -8.98 -7.30 -15.74
CA GLU A 224 -9.85 -6.63 -16.70
C GLU A 224 -11.07 -6.00 -16.00
N ARG A 225 -11.76 -6.76 -15.14
CA ARG A 225 -12.91 -6.21 -14.39
C ARG A 225 -12.52 -5.09 -13.45
N TYR A 226 -11.42 -5.24 -12.74
CA TYR A 226 -10.89 -4.16 -11.89
C TYR A 226 -10.66 -2.88 -12.71
N HIS A 227 -10.06 -2.98 -13.89
CA HIS A 227 -9.85 -1.83 -14.76
C HIS A 227 -11.15 -1.28 -15.37
N GLN A 228 -12.10 -2.12 -15.76
CA GLN A 228 -13.38 -1.68 -16.29
C GLN A 228 -14.18 -0.88 -15.25
N GLU A 229 -14.21 -1.35 -14.00
CA GLU A 229 -14.96 -0.72 -12.91
C GLU A 229 -14.25 0.54 -12.37
N CYS A 230 -12.94 0.49 -12.17
CA CYS A 230 -12.19 1.57 -11.50
C CYS A 230 -11.52 2.54 -12.47
N PHE A 231 -11.23 2.14 -13.71
CA PHE A 231 -10.48 2.93 -14.70
C PHE A 231 -11.03 2.80 -16.14
N PRO A 232 -12.32 3.09 -16.38
CA PRO A 232 -13.01 2.77 -17.65
C PRO A 232 -12.41 3.41 -18.90
N ARG A 233 -11.60 4.48 -18.77
CA ARG A 233 -10.95 5.19 -19.89
C ARG A 233 -9.45 4.90 -20.02
N ARG A 234 -8.92 3.94 -19.26
CA ARG A 234 -7.48 3.64 -19.23
C ARG A 234 -6.98 3.11 -20.57
N SER A 235 -7.67 2.12 -21.13
CA SER A 235 -7.29 1.48 -22.39
C SER A 235 -7.26 2.49 -23.55
N GLU A 236 -8.27 3.34 -23.66
CA GLU A 236 -8.36 4.39 -24.68
C GLU A 236 -7.23 5.42 -24.57
N LYS A 237 -6.89 5.84 -23.35
CA LYS A 237 -5.93 6.93 -23.13
C LYS A 237 -4.48 6.46 -23.22
N HIS A 238 -4.19 5.25 -22.76
CA HIS A 238 -2.82 4.76 -22.60
C HIS A 238 -2.45 3.63 -23.58
N HIS A 239 -3.40 3.14 -24.38
CA HIS A 239 -3.21 2.03 -25.31
C HIS A 239 -2.68 0.75 -24.63
N ILE A 240 -3.00 0.57 -23.35
CA ILE A 240 -2.65 -0.62 -22.57
C ILE A 240 -3.85 -1.57 -22.58
N PRO A 241 -3.65 -2.87 -22.87
CA PRO A 241 -4.71 -3.87 -22.78
C PRO A 241 -5.40 -3.88 -21.41
N PRO A 242 -6.72 -4.13 -21.35
CA PRO A 242 -7.48 -4.09 -20.10
C PRO A 242 -7.07 -5.20 -19.13
N ASP A 243 -6.53 -6.30 -19.62
CA ASP A 243 -6.04 -7.47 -18.88
C ASP A 243 -4.56 -7.36 -18.44
N VAL A 244 -3.91 -6.22 -18.71
CA VAL A 244 -2.53 -5.92 -18.31
C VAL A 244 -2.52 -4.90 -17.17
N LEU A 245 -1.88 -5.26 -16.06
CA LEU A 245 -1.75 -4.45 -14.85
C LEU A 245 -0.50 -3.58 -14.92
N ASP A 246 -0.61 -2.27 -14.69
CA ASP A 246 0.56 -1.39 -14.57
C ASP A 246 0.86 -1.08 -13.10
N TYR A 247 2.04 -0.50 -12.84
CA TYR A 247 2.45 -0.16 -11.47
C TYR A 247 1.48 0.80 -10.76
N ASN A 248 0.85 1.74 -11.48
CA ASN A 248 -0.06 2.70 -10.85
C ASN A 248 -1.34 1.99 -10.40
N THR A 249 -1.95 1.17 -11.25
CA THR A 249 -3.17 0.43 -10.89
C THR A 249 -2.88 -0.63 -9.84
N TYR A 250 -1.73 -1.30 -9.91
CA TYR A 250 -1.22 -2.17 -8.84
C TYR A 250 -1.12 -1.45 -7.50
N ASN A 251 -0.45 -0.29 -7.46
CA ASN A 251 -0.24 0.46 -6.23
C ASN A 251 -1.57 1.00 -5.65
N ILE A 252 -2.50 1.45 -6.50
CA ILE A 252 -3.84 1.88 -6.06
C ILE A 252 -4.59 0.71 -5.45
N LEU A 253 -4.54 -0.49 -6.06
CA LEU A 253 -5.20 -1.68 -5.54
C LEU A 253 -4.71 -2.02 -4.13
N LEU A 254 -3.39 -2.12 -3.93
CA LEU A 254 -2.81 -2.48 -2.63
C LEU A 254 -2.95 -1.38 -1.58
N SER A 255 -2.77 -0.10 -1.95
CA SER A 255 -2.98 1.01 -1.03
C SER A 255 -4.44 1.13 -0.57
N THR A 256 -5.40 0.70 -1.39
CA THR A 256 -6.81 0.62 -0.99
C THR A 256 -7.02 -0.48 0.05
N VAL A 257 -6.41 -1.67 -0.11
CA VAL A 257 -6.43 -2.73 0.92
C VAL A 257 -5.88 -2.19 2.24
N GLU A 258 -4.75 -1.49 2.18
CA GLU A 258 -4.10 -0.95 3.37
C GLU A 258 -4.92 0.17 4.03
N SER A 259 -5.63 0.98 3.24
CA SER A 259 -6.55 2.00 3.76
C SER A 259 -7.74 1.37 4.49
N VAL A 260 -8.28 0.27 3.96
CA VAL A 260 -9.32 -0.53 4.61
C VAL A 260 -8.81 -1.11 5.93
N ARG A 261 -7.61 -1.72 5.91
CA ARG A 261 -6.96 -2.27 7.11
C ARG A 261 -6.85 -1.22 8.21
N LYS A 262 -6.25 -0.06 7.91
CA LYS A 262 -6.10 1.05 8.87
C LYS A 262 -7.43 1.53 9.43
N THR A 263 -8.45 1.62 8.56
CA THR A 263 -9.79 2.03 8.97
C THR A 263 -10.40 1.03 9.95
N LEU A 264 -10.34 -0.27 9.65
CA LEU A 264 -10.89 -1.31 10.53
C LEU A 264 -10.15 -1.38 11.87
N SER A 265 -8.81 -1.24 11.87
CA SER A 265 -8.02 -1.10 13.09
C SER A 265 -8.47 0.10 13.92
N SER A 266 -8.66 1.28 13.31
CA SER A 266 -9.15 2.47 14.01
C SER A 266 -10.53 2.31 14.63
N MET A 267 -11.35 1.39 14.10
CA MET A 267 -12.68 1.05 14.61
C MET A 267 -12.67 -0.07 15.65
N ASN A 268 -11.49 -0.56 16.05
CA ASN A 268 -11.29 -1.73 16.91
C ASN A 268 -11.97 -2.99 16.36
N LEU A 269 -12.02 -3.14 15.03
CA LEU A 269 -12.54 -4.33 14.34
C LEU A 269 -11.43 -5.29 13.90
N LEU A 270 -10.17 -4.89 14.07
CA LEU A 270 -8.98 -5.72 13.89
C LEU A 270 -8.16 -5.69 15.18
N PRO A 271 -7.66 -6.85 15.66
CA PRO A 271 -6.64 -6.87 16.70
C PRO A 271 -5.35 -6.22 16.18
N ASP A 272 -4.72 -5.35 16.97
CA ASP A 272 -3.51 -4.60 16.58
C ASP A 272 -2.33 -5.49 16.17
N ASP A 273 -2.34 -6.77 16.58
CA ASP A 273 -1.24 -7.72 16.38
C ASP A 273 -1.39 -8.67 15.17
N LEU A 274 -2.50 -8.61 14.42
CA LEU A 274 -2.79 -9.56 13.35
C LEU A 274 -2.86 -8.92 11.96
N LEU A 275 -1.75 -8.98 11.22
CA LEU A 275 -1.62 -8.48 9.84
C LEU A 275 -2.05 -9.49 8.75
N THR A 276 -2.62 -10.63 9.13
CA THR A 276 -2.96 -11.70 8.16
C THR A 276 -4.15 -11.34 7.27
N HIS A 277 -4.20 -11.93 6.08
CA HIS A 277 -5.33 -11.83 5.15
C HIS A 277 -6.65 -12.31 5.79
N GLU A 278 -6.60 -13.37 6.59
CA GLU A 278 -7.77 -13.91 7.30
C GLU A 278 -8.32 -12.95 8.35
N ALA A 279 -7.44 -12.28 9.10
CA ALA A 279 -7.85 -11.25 10.05
C ALA A 279 -8.58 -10.10 9.34
N LEU A 280 -8.06 -9.65 8.19
CA LEU A 280 -8.69 -8.58 7.42
C LEU A 280 -10.09 -8.98 6.92
N ILE A 281 -10.25 -10.19 6.39
CA ILE A 281 -11.56 -10.73 5.97
C ILE A 281 -12.53 -10.80 7.16
N SER A 282 -12.07 -11.29 8.32
CA SER A 282 -12.88 -11.34 9.53
C SER A 282 -13.33 -9.93 9.98
N GLY A 283 -12.43 -8.95 9.92
CA GLY A 283 -12.73 -7.55 10.23
C GLY A 283 -13.81 -6.97 9.30
N ILE A 284 -13.79 -7.31 8.01
CA ILE A 284 -14.84 -6.93 7.05
C ILE A 284 -16.18 -7.57 7.40
N TYR A 285 -16.21 -8.86 7.73
CA TYR A 285 -17.46 -9.53 8.10
C TYR A 285 -18.06 -8.92 9.38
N GLN A 286 -17.22 -8.57 10.35
CA GLN A 286 -17.66 -7.85 11.55
C GLN A 286 -18.20 -6.45 11.20
N PHE A 287 -17.52 -5.72 10.31
CA PHE A 287 -18.00 -4.42 9.83
C PHE A 287 -19.35 -4.56 9.13
N GLN A 288 -19.49 -5.46 8.15
CA GLN A 288 -20.73 -5.68 7.41
C GLN A 288 -21.88 -6.05 8.35
N THR A 289 -21.63 -6.94 9.32
CA THR A 289 -22.64 -7.32 10.34
C THR A 289 -23.04 -6.12 11.20
N LYS A 290 -22.07 -5.32 11.65
CA LYS A 290 -22.30 -4.13 12.49
C LYS A 290 -23.14 -3.06 11.78
N TYR A 291 -22.96 -2.90 10.47
CA TYR A 291 -23.65 -1.90 9.66
C TYR A 291 -24.84 -2.45 8.85
N ASN A 292 -25.28 -3.69 9.11
CA ASN A 292 -26.38 -4.38 8.41
C ASN A 292 -26.18 -4.46 6.88
N LEU A 293 -24.94 -4.68 6.43
CA LEU A 293 -24.59 -4.90 5.04
C LEU A 293 -24.56 -6.42 4.75
N PRO A 294 -24.75 -6.84 3.48
CA PRO A 294 -24.55 -8.23 3.10
C PRO A 294 -23.14 -8.71 3.44
N THR A 295 -23.01 -9.88 4.07
CA THR A 295 -21.71 -10.49 4.38
C THR A 295 -21.09 -11.08 3.12
N GLY A 296 -19.85 -10.71 2.82
CA GLY A 296 -19.14 -11.17 1.63
C GLY A 296 -17.83 -10.41 1.39
N CYS A 297 -17.34 -10.41 0.16
CA CYS A 297 -16.18 -9.60 -0.21
C CYS A 297 -16.38 -8.12 0.15
N CYS A 298 -15.29 -7.39 0.32
CA CYS A 298 -15.31 -5.94 0.49
C CYS A 298 -15.58 -5.27 -0.87
N ASP A 299 -16.74 -5.54 -1.46
CA ASP A 299 -17.15 -4.94 -2.73
C ASP A 299 -17.17 -3.40 -2.67
N LEU A 300 -17.32 -2.74 -3.82
CA LEU A 300 -17.35 -1.27 -3.90
C LEU A 300 -18.44 -0.66 -2.99
N PHE A 301 -19.54 -1.38 -2.74
CA PHE A 301 -20.60 -0.96 -1.84
C PHE A 301 -20.15 -0.96 -0.37
N THR A 302 -19.54 -2.05 0.09
CA THR A 302 -18.95 -2.19 1.43
C THR A 302 -17.84 -1.17 1.62
N LEU A 303 -16.95 -1.05 0.64
CA LEU A 303 -15.82 -0.13 0.65
C LEU A 303 -16.28 1.33 0.80
N ARG A 304 -17.35 1.75 0.12
CA ARG A 304 -17.97 3.07 0.30
C ARG A 304 -18.46 3.30 1.74
N HIS A 305 -19.04 2.28 2.38
CA HIS A 305 -19.49 2.39 3.77
C HIS A 305 -18.32 2.49 4.74
N ILE A 306 -17.24 1.75 4.49
CA ILE A 306 -16.00 1.84 5.28
C ILE A 306 -15.43 3.26 5.20
N TRP A 307 -15.38 3.86 4.00
CA TRP A 307 -14.98 5.26 3.84
C TRP A 307 -15.91 6.25 4.56
N ASN A 308 -17.22 6.07 4.48
CA ASN A 308 -18.15 6.93 5.22
C ASN A 308 -17.98 6.79 6.74
N ALA A 309 -17.70 5.57 7.21
CA ALA A 309 -17.48 5.31 8.62
C ALA A 309 -16.11 5.82 9.10
N SER A 310 -15.07 5.81 8.25
CA SER A 310 -13.75 6.38 8.57
C SER A 310 -13.80 7.90 8.73
N GLN A 311 -14.73 8.56 8.04
CA GLN A 311 -14.96 10.00 8.13
C GLN A 311 -15.69 10.43 9.40
N SER A 312 -16.10 9.52 10.29
CA SER A 312 -16.77 9.86 11.55
C SER A 312 -15.90 10.65 12.55
N ASN A 313 -14.58 10.74 12.34
CA ASN A 313 -13.65 11.56 13.12
C ASN A 313 -13.12 12.80 12.40
N GLU A 314 -13.59 13.10 11.17
CA GLU A 314 -13.36 14.40 10.55
C GLU A 314 -14.68 15.18 10.56
N CYS A 315 -14.83 16.00 11.60
CA CYS A 315 -15.85 17.04 11.80
C CYS A 315 -17.15 16.88 10.99
N ASP A 316 -18.19 16.29 11.59
CA ASP A 316 -19.55 16.33 11.04
C ASP A 316 -19.96 17.80 10.87
N LEU A 317 -20.02 18.23 9.60
CA LEU A 317 -20.29 19.61 9.20
C LEU A 317 -21.61 20.11 9.81
N LEU A 318 -22.59 19.23 10.00
CA LEU A 318 -23.87 19.56 10.64
C LEU A 318 -23.75 19.74 12.16
N ALA A 319 -22.88 18.97 12.81
CA ALA A 319 -22.59 19.09 14.24
C ALA A 319 -21.81 20.38 14.55
N LEU A 320 -20.88 20.78 13.67
CA LEU A 320 -20.21 22.08 13.73
C LEU A 320 -21.21 23.24 13.58
N CYS A 321 -22.15 23.14 12.62
CA CYS A 321 -23.20 24.15 12.43
C CYS A 321 -24.15 24.30 13.62
N ARG A 322 -24.49 23.20 14.32
CA ARG A 322 -25.33 23.25 15.54
C ARG A 322 -24.55 23.84 16.73
N LEU A 323 -23.27 23.48 16.88
CA LEU A 323 -22.39 24.00 17.94
C LEU A 323 -22.02 25.47 17.75
N SER A 324 -22.00 25.97 16.51
CA SER A 324 -21.80 27.39 16.18
C SER A 324 -23.08 28.25 16.29
N GLY A 325 -24.13 27.71 16.93
CA GLY A 325 -25.37 28.44 17.20
C GLY A 325 -26.27 28.67 16.00
N MET A 326 -26.04 27.99 14.87
CA MET A 326 -26.94 28.08 13.71
C MET A 326 -28.19 27.24 13.96
N ILE A 327 -29.36 27.80 13.66
CA ILE A 327 -30.62 27.05 13.63
C ILE A 327 -30.61 26.20 12.37
N VAL A 328 -30.05 24.99 12.47
CA VAL A 328 -30.11 23.97 11.44
C VAL A 328 -31.54 23.41 11.43
N LYS A 329 -32.29 23.63 10.35
CA LYS A 329 -33.51 22.86 10.09
C LYS A 329 -33.13 21.60 9.35
N ASP A 330 -33.40 20.45 9.97
CA ASP A 330 -33.27 19.18 9.29
C ASP A 330 -34.08 19.22 7.98
N PRO A 331 -33.51 18.72 6.86
CA PRO A 331 -34.21 18.72 5.60
C PRO A 331 -35.53 17.99 5.77
N LYS A 332 -36.65 18.69 5.54
CA LYS A 332 -37.96 18.04 5.56
C LYS A 332 -37.96 16.98 4.46
N PRO A 333 -38.20 15.70 4.78
CA PRO A 333 -38.38 14.70 3.75
C PRO A 333 -39.55 15.16 2.88
N PRO A 334 -39.36 15.26 1.56
CA PRO A 334 -40.42 15.68 0.65
C PRO A 334 -41.60 14.70 0.74
N VAL A 335 -42.80 15.24 0.97
CA VAL A 335 -44.05 14.49 0.89
C VAL A 335 -44.47 14.46 -0.57
N TYR A 336 -44.31 13.32 -1.23
CA TYR A 336 -44.65 13.15 -2.63
C TYR A 336 -46.09 12.63 -2.79
N MET A 337 -46.83 13.19 -3.76
CA MET A 337 -48.25 12.90 -3.97
C MET A 337 -48.51 11.72 -4.92
N ASN A 338 -47.61 11.38 -5.85
CA ASN A 338 -47.87 10.34 -6.86
C ASN A 338 -46.67 9.39 -7.00
N THR A 339 -46.80 8.21 -6.40
CA THR A 339 -45.92 7.06 -6.61
C THR A 339 -46.49 6.13 -7.69
N LEU A 340 -45.64 5.34 -8.34
CA LEU A 340 -46.06 4.27 -9.25
C LEU A 340 -47.17 3.43 -8.57
N GLU A 341 -48.23 3.08 -9.31
CA GLU A 341 -49.37 2.35 -8.75
C GLU A 341 -48.91 1.08 -8.03
N LYS A 342 -49.48 0.84 -6.85
CA LYS A 342 -49.16 -0.33 -6.02
C LYS A 342 -49.47 -1.59 -6.81
N VAL A 343 -48.48 -2.47 -6.92
CA VAL A 343 -48.71 -3.83 -7.39
C VAL A 343 -49.58 -4.50 -6.33
N THR A 344 -50.78 -4.93 -6.72
CA THR A 344 -51.69 -5.72 -5.86
C THR A 344 -51.77 -7.13 -6.40
N VAL A 345 -51.53 -8.11 -5.52
CA VAL A 345 -51.61 -9.53 -5.88
C VAL A 345 -52.95 -10.11 -5.41
N SER A 346 -53.66 -10.78 -6.32
CA SER A 346 -54.87 -11.57 -6.00
C SER A 346 -54.51 -12.78 -5.10
N LYS A 347 -55.40 -13.03 -4.13
CA LYS A 347 -55.20 -13.79 -2.87
C LYS A 347 -54.62 -15.22 -2.95
N ASN A 348 -54.03 -15.59 -1.80
CA ASN A 348 -53.83 -16.93 -1.19
C ASN A 348 -52.46 -17.64 -1.29
N MET A 349 -51.35 -16.93 -1.13
CA MET A 349 -50.11 -17.54 -0.59
C MET A 349 -49.36 -16.60 0.36
N PRO A 350 -48.99 -17.03 1.59
CA PRO A 350 -48.35 -16.16 2.59
C PRO A 350 -46.97 -15.61 2.15
N ASN A 351 -46.30 -16.27 1.20
CA ASN A 351 -44.99 -15.83 0.70
C ASN A 351 -45.06 -14.69 -0.33
N LEU A 352 -46.19 -14.52 -1.03
CA LEU A 352 -46.33 -13.47 -2.06
C LEU A 352 -46.56 -12.07 -1.45
N GLN A 353 -47.10 -12.02 -0.24
CA GLN A 353 -47.35 -10.75 0.46
C GLN A 353 -46.05 -10.08 0.90
N HIS A 354 -45.02 -10.88 1.22
CA HIS A 354 -43.68 -10.38 1.49
C HIS A 354 -43.00 -9.83 0.23
N VAL A 355 -43.19 -10.51 -0.91
CA VAL A 355 -42.69 -10.07 -2.22
C VAL A 355 -43.40 -8.79 -2.67
N GLU A 356 -44.71 -8.68 -2.49
CA GLU A 356 -45.49 -7.46 -2.77
C GLU A 356 -44.98 -6.26 -1.97
N ASN A 357 -44.66 -6.46 -0.69
CA ASN A 357 -44.11 -5.40 0.16
C ASN A 357 -42.72 -4.94 -0.30
N ILE A 358 -41.82 -5.87 -0.63
CA ILE A 358 -40.48 -5.57 -1.14
C ILE A 358 -40.57 -4.87 -2.50
N MET A 359 -41.42 -5.37 -3.39
CA MET A 359 -41.58 -4.86 -4.75
C MET A 359 -42.16 -3.45 -4.75
N ASN A 360 -43.16 -3.18 -3.91
CA ASN A 360 -43.69 -1.83 -3.73
C ASN A 360 -42.67 -0.89 -3.06
N GLN A 361 -41.81 -1.38 -2.15
CA GLN A 361 -40.68 -0.61 -1.60
C GLN A 361 -39.68 -0.19 -2.68
N VAL A 362 -39.32 -1.10 -3.58
CA VAL A 362 -38.41 -0.82 -4.70
C VAL A 362 -39.07 0.12 -5.72
N LEU A 363 -40.35 -0.07 -6.03
CA LEU A 363 -41.09 0.79 -6.96
C LEU A 363 -41.29 2.21 -6.41
N HIS A 364 -41.36 2.39 -5.09
CA HIS A 364 -41.32 3.71 -4.47
C HIS A 364 -39.98 4.45 -4.69
N GLN A 365 -38.90 3.74 -5.00
CA GLN A 365 -37.58 4.32 -5.27
C GLN A 365 -37.32 4.60 -6.76
N VAL A 366 -38.15 4.04 -7.66
CA VAL A 366 -38.03 4.22 -9.12
C VAL A 366 -38.90 5.38 -9.58
N LYS A 367 -38.27 6.39 -10.21
CA LYS A 367 -38.89 7.69 -10.56
C LYS A 367 -39.63 7.64 -11.90
N SER A 368 -40.67 8.48 -12.06
CA SER A 368 -41.36 8.64 -13.35
C SER A 368 -40.49 9.41 -14.36
N ARG A 369 -40.56 9.02 -15.63
CA ARG A 369 -39.74 9.56 -16.73
C ARG A 369 -39.99 11.04 -17.03
N SER A 370 -41.09 11.61 -16.52
CA SER A 370 -41.54 12.98 -16.82
C SER A 370 -40.96 14.06 -15.91
N GLU A 371 -40.45 13.72 -14.72
CA GLU A 371 -39.99 14.71 -13.71
C GLU A 371 -38.46 14.79 -13.56
N ALA A 372 -37.73 13.81 -14.11
CA ALA A 372 -36.27 13.74 -14.00
C ALA A 372 -35.51 14.93 -14.64
N PRO A 373 -35.91 15.45 -15.82
CA PRO A 373 -35.20 16.56 -16.44
C PRO A 373 -35.35 17.88 -15.67
N GLN A 374 -36.54 18.17 -15.16
CA GLN A 374 -36.81 19.40 -14.40
C GLN A 374 -36.08 19.40 -13.04
N TRP A 375 -35.97 18.23 -12.40
CA TRP A 375 -35.19 18.06 -11.18
C TRP A 375 -33.70 18.32 -11.40
N MET A 376 -33.11 17.74 -12.46
CA MET A 376 -31.68 17.97 -12.77
C MET A 376 -31.39 19.46 -13.02
N MET A 377 -32.31 20.15 -13.69
CA MET A 377 -32.18 21.56 -14.01
C MET A 377 -32.27 22.45 -12.75
N ASN A 378 -33.20 22.15 -11.85
CA ASN A 378 -33.35 22.87 -10.58
C ASN A 378 -32.19 22.61 -9.62
N GLU A 379 -31.64 21.37 -9.59
CA GLU A 379 -30.50 21.01 -8.74
C GLU A 379 -29.21 21.67 -9.25
N ALA A 380 -29.01 21.69 -10.57
CA ALA A 380 -27.89 22.39 -11.19
C ALA A 380 -27.96 23.91 -10.92
N GLN A 381 -29.15 24.52 -11.04
CA GLN A 381 -29.33 25.95 -10.78
C GLN A 381 -29.05 26.31 -9.31
N ARG A 382 -29.58 25.50 -8.36
CA ARG A 382 -29.34 25.70 -6.92
C ARG A 382 -27.86 25.50 -6.55
N SER A 383 -27.18 24.58 -7.22
CA SER A 383 -25.73 24.37 -7.05
C SER A 383 -24.92 25.60 -7.50
N VAL A 384 -25.26 26.19 -8.65
CA VAL A 384 -24.55 27.37 -9.19
C VAL A 384 -24.79 28.62 -8.33
N GLU A 385 -26.03 28.88 -7.92
CA GLU A 385 -26.36 30.02 -7.03
C GLU A 385 -25.68 29.90 -5.65
N TYR A 386 -25.51 28.66 -5.16
CA TYR A 386 -24.74 28.36 -3.96
C TYR A 386 -23.22 28.60 -4.12
N GLN A 387 -22.64 28.39 -5.30
CA GLN A 387 -21.21 28.67 -5.52
C GLN A 387 -20.93 30.17 -5.66
N ILE A 388 -21.83 30.93 -6.30
CA ILE A 388 -21.65 32.37 -6.51
C ILE A 388 -21.65 33.13 -5.18
N SER A 389 -22.55 32.79 -4.25
CA SER A 389 -22.61 33.44 -2.93
C SER A 389 -21.38 33.13 -2.05
N ARG A 390 -20.80 31.94 -2.20
CA ARG A 390 -19.56 31.54 -1.51
C ARG A 390 -18.34 32.32 -1.96
N ILE A 391 -18.26 32.69 -3.24
CA ILE A 391 -17.13 33.48 -3.77
C ILE A 391 -17.20 34.91 -3.25
N GLU A 392 -18.40 35.48 -3.16
CA GLU A 392 -18.59 36.85 -2.65
C GLU A 392 -18.26 36.95 -1.16
N GLU A 393 -18.59 35.93 -0.36
CA GLU A 393 -18.27 35.90 1.07
C GLU A 393 -16.78 35.62 1.32
N ALA A 394 -16.15 34.74 0.54
CA ALA A 394 -14.70 34.51 0.60
C ALA A 394 -13.89 35.78 0.29
N SER A 395 -14.34 36.57 -0.68
CA SER A 395 -13.75 37.87 -1.02
C SER A 395 -13.84 38.87 0.13
N LYS A 396 -14.94 38.83 0.92
CA LYS A 396 -15.10 39.69 2.09
C LYS A 396 -14.19 39.27 3.24
N THR A 397 -14.11 37.96 3.52
CA THR A 397 -13.24 37.42 4.58
C THR A 397 -11.75 37.66 4.30
N ALA A 398 -11.34 37.59 3.03
CA ALA A 398 -9.95 37.90 2.66
C ALA A 398 -9.55 39.34 3.03
N LYS A 399 -10.47 40.31 2.88
CA LYS A 399 -10.25 41.70 3.27
C LYS A 399 -10.17 41.88 4.79
N ASP A 400 -10.93 41.10 5.54
CA ASP A 400 -10.89 41.14 7.01
C ASP A 400 -9.58 40.52 7.55
N VAL A 401 -9.04 39.51 6.88
CA VAL A 401 -7.72 38.92 7.21
C VAL A 401 -6.60 39.91 6.90
N GLU A 402 -6.64 40.59 5.75
CA GLU A 402 -5.64 41.61 5.40
C GLU A 402 -5.58 42.73 6.44
N LYS A 403 -6.74 43.13 6.98
CA LYS A 403 -6.83 44.09 8.09
C LYS A 403 -6.23 43.54 9.39
N MET A 404 -6.51 42.29 9.75
CA MET A 404 -5.94 41.66 10.95
C MET A 404 -4.41 41.52 10.87
N VAL A 405 -3.86 41.22 9.68
CA VAL A 405 -2.41 41.15 9.48
C VAL A 405 -1.78 42.51 9.72
N SER A 406 -2.38 43.59 9.22
CA SER A 406 -1.90 44.95 9.46
C SER A 406 -1.91 45.32 10.95
N ASP A 407 -2.94 44.95 11.70
CA ASP A 407 -3.03 45.19 13.15
C ASP A 407 -1.97 44.38 13.93
N ILE A 408 -1.62 43.19 13.46
CA ILE A 408 -0.57 42.34 14.06
C ILE A 408 0.81 42.96 13.83
N GLU A 409 1.09 43.46 12.62
CA GLU A 409 2.36 44.15 12.31
C GLU A 409 2.58 45.37 13.21
N GLU A 410 1.54 46.17 13.45
CA GLU A 410 1.61 47.33 14.34
C GLU A 410 1.92 46.92 15.79
N ARG A 411 1.27 45.87 16.30
CA ARG A 411 1.53 45.35 17.65
C ARG A 411 2.94 44.76 17.79
N LEU A 412 3.43 44.08 16.76
CA LEU A 412 4.77 43.50 16.76
C LEU A 412 5.83 44.62 16.81
N SER A 413 5.64 45.67 16.00
CA SER A 413 6.51 46.84 16.01
C SER A 413 6.55 47.52 17.39
N SER A 414 5.38 47.70 18.02
CA SER A 414 5.31 48.26 19.39
C SER A 414 6.02 47.38 20.43
N THR A 415 5.91 46.07 20.30
CA THR A 415 6.57 45.12 21.22
C THR A 415 8.09 45.14 21.05
N CYS A 416 8.58 45.25 19.81
CA CYS A 416 10.01 45.42 19.53
C CYS A 416 10.56 46.69 20.19
N GLN A 417 9.85 47.80 20.09
CA GLN A 417 10.25 49.06 20.72
C GLN A 417 10.29 48.94 22.26
N GLN A 418 9.30 48.30 22.88
CA GLN A 418 9.30 48.07 24.34
C GLN A 418 10.45 47.17 24.80
N ASN A 419 10.85 46.18 23.99
CA ASN A 419 12.00 45.33 24.29
C ASN A 419 13.31 46.12 24.23
N GLU A 420 13.44 47.04 23.27
CA GLU A 420 14.61 47.92 23.15
C GLU A 420 14.73 48.84 24.38
N GLU A 421 13.64 49.50 24.78
CA GLU A 421 13.58 50.32 26.01
C GLU A 421 13.87 49.50 27.28
N SER A 422 13.43 48.24 27.33
CA SER A 422 13.71 47.35 28.47
C SER A 422 15.18 46.95 28.52
N SER A 423 15.81 46.70 27.37
CA SER A 423 17.24 46.41 27.28
C SER A 423 18.08 47.58 27.80
N GLU A 424 17.75 48.82 27.42
CA GLU A 424 18.43 50.02 27.93
C GLU A 424 18.33 50.13 29.45
N LYS A 425 17.15 49.87 30.03
CA LYS A 425 16.95 49.88 31.49
C LYS A 425 17.74 48.78 32.20
N PHE A 426 17.91 47.61 31.57
CA PHE A 426 18.75 46.55 32.12
C PHE A 426 20.23 46.94 32.11
N ASP A 427 20.70 47.61 31.07
CA ASP A 427 22.06 48.12 31.00
C ASP A 427 22.33 49.19 32.08
N GLU A 428 21.39 50.12 32.27
CA GLU A 428 21.47 51.11 33.38
C GLU A 428 21.50 50.43 34.75
N ALA A 429 20.64 49.43 34.98
CA ALA A 429 20.62 48.68 36.24
C ALA A 429 21.94 47.94 36.49
N SER A 430 22.56 47.39 35.43
CA SER A 430 23.87 46.75 35.52
C SER A 430 24.97 47.74 35.95
N GLN A 431 24.99 48.94 35.36
CA GLN A 431 25.96 49.98 35.72
C GLN A 431 25.82 50.43 37.19
N ILE A 432 24.58 50.58 37.67
CA ILE A 432 24.32 50.90 39.07
C ILE A 432 24.82 49.77 39.98
N LEU A 433 24.60 48.51 39.60
CA LEU A 433 25.07 47.36 40.36
C LEU A 433 26.60 47.35 40.49
N ASP A 434 27.31 47.64 39.40
CA ASP A 434 28.76 47.73 39.37
C ASP A 434 29.29 48.86 40.27
N GLN A 435 28.60 50.01 40.28
CA GLN A 435 28.94 51.11 41.19
C GLN A 435 28.78 50.71 42.66
N ILE A 436 27.67 50.07 43.03
CA ILE A 436 27.43 49.58 44.39
C ILE A 436 28.52 48.57 44.79
N LEU A 437 28.92 47.69 43.88
CA LEU A 437 29.95 46.69 44.12
C LEU A 437 31.32 47.34 44.35
N HIS A 438 31.64 48.39 43.59
CA HIS A 438 32.84 49.20 43.79
C HIS A 438 32.86 49.91 45.15
N GLU A 439 31.75 50.58 45.52
CA GLU A 439 31.63 51.24 46.82
C GLU A 439 31.79 50.25 47.98
N HIS A 440 31.21 49.05 47.87
CA HIS A 440 31.42 47.97 48.84
C HIS A 440 32.89 47.54 48.97
N MET A 441 33.64 47.48 47.85
CA MET A 441 35.07 47.17 47.90
C MET A 441 35.88 48.26 48.61
N VAL A 442 35.58 49.53 48.35
CA VAL A 442 36.22 50.68 49.02
C VAL A 442 35.94 50.63 50.52
N MET A 443 34.67 50.45 50.90
CA MET A 443 34.26 50.35 52.30
C MET A 443 34.96 49.19 53.02
N LYS A 444 35.11 48.03 52.38
CA LYS A 444 35.86 46.89 52.93
C LYS A 444 37.32 47.22 53.20
N LYS A 445 37.96 48.02 52.33
CA LYS A 445 39.34 48.49 52.52
C LYS A 445 39.45 49.45 53.71
N ASP A 446 38.49 50.35 53.88
CA ASP A 446 38.44 51.27 55.01
C ASP A 446 38.23 50.52 56.33
N PHE A 447 37.34 49.52 56.36
CA PHE A 447 37.18 48.65 57.52
C PHE A 447 38.46 47.89 57.86
N ALA A 448 39.25 47.47 56.88
CA ALA A 448 40.54 46.83 57.12
C ALA A 448 41.55 47.80 57.75
N LEU A 449 41.56 49.07 57.33
CA LEU A 449 42.39 50.11 57.95
C LEU A 449 41.97 50.40 59.38
N VAL A 450 40.67 50.50 59.66
CA VAL A 450 40.13 50.70 61.01
C VAL A 450 40.52 49.51 61.90
N LYS A 451 40.34 48.27 61.42
CA LYS A 451 40.74 47.06 62.14
C LYS A 451 42.23 47.09 62.48
N LYS A 452 43.09 47.49 61.52
CA LYS A 452 44.53 47.61 61.74
C LYS A 452 44.87 48.62 62.85
N ARG A 453 44.23 49.80 62.87
CA ARG A 453 44.42 50.78 63.95
C ARG A 453 44.01 50.23 65.31
N ILE A 454 42.87 49.54 65.38
CA ILE A 454 42.40 48.91 66.63
C ILE A 454 43.41 47.89 67.14
N ASP A 455 43.98 47.06 66.26
CA ASP A 455 44.99 46.07 66.63
C ASP A 455 46.31 46.73 67.09
N GLU A 456 46.71 47.84 66.47
CA GLU A 456 47.86 48.64 66.90
C GLU A 456 47.66 49.24 68.30
N GLU A 457 46.50 49.87 68.57
CA GLU A 457 46.17 50.37 69.91
C GLU A 457 46.11 49.26 70.96
N LYS A 458 45.55 48.09 70.59
CA LYS A 458 45.50 46.93 71.49
C LYS A 458 46.89 46.41 71.83
N ASN A 459 47.84 46.44 70.89
CA ASN A 459 49.23 46.08 71.14
C ASN A 459 49.96 47.11 72.00
N VAL A 460 49.72 48.40 71.80
CA VAL A 460 50.23 49.46 72.68
C VAL A 460 49.72 49.26 74.11
N ASN A 461 48.43 48.98 74.28
CA ASN A 461 47.84 48.70 75.59
C ASN A 461 48.41 47.44 76.25
N LYS A 462 48.68 46.37 75.49
CA LYS A 462 49.36 45.17 76.01
C LYS A 462 50.79 45.46 76.47
N MET A 463 51.53 46.27 75.72
CA MET A 463 52.88 46.70 76.11
C MET A 463 52.85 47.55 77.38
N LEU A 464 51.89 48.47 77.49
CA LEU A 464 51.69 49.28 78.68
C LEU A 464 51.35 48.41 79.91
N LEU A 465 50.47 47.40 79.73
CA LEU A 465 50.13 46.44 80.77
C LEU A 465 51.36 45.61 81.21
N CYS A 466 52.20 45.14 80.27
CA CYS A 466 53.44 44.43 80.61
C CYS A 466 54.40 45.30 81.42
N LEU A 467 54.48 46.60 81.11
CA LEU A 467 55.33 47.55 81.82
C LEU A 467 54.83 47.80 83.25
N ILE A 468 53.50 47.87 83.44
CA ILE A 468 52.86 47.93 84.76
C ILE A 468 53.12 46.65 85.56
N VAL A 469 53.01 45.46 84.94
CA VAL A 469 53.30 44.18 85.60
C VAL A 469 54.77 44.06 85.99
N LEU A 470 55.69 44.51 85.14
CA LEU A 470 57.13 44.59 85.46
C LEU A 470 57.41 45.52 86.64
N LEU A 471 56.79 46.71 86.66
CA LEU A 471 56.90 47.63 87.79
C LEU A 471 56.34 47.01 89.07
N ALA A 472 55.20 46.34 89.01
CA ALA A 472 54.63 45.62 90.14
C ALA A 472 55.55 44.50 90.64
N ALA A 473 56.16 43.72 89.73
CA ALA A 473 57.13 42.68 90.09
C ALA A 473 58.38 43.26 90.74
N VAL A 474 58.88 44.41 90.27
CA VAL A 474 60.01 45.14 90.91
C VAL A 474 59.65 45.63 92.31
N ILE A 475 58.42 46.14 92.49
CA ILE A 475 57.92 46.57 93.81
C ILE A 475 57.82 45.36 94.75
N ILE A 476 57.23 44.25 94.30
CA ILE A 476 57.11 43.01 95.08
C ILE A 476 58.49 42.45 95.43
N TYR A 477 59.44 42.42 94.47
CA TYR A 477 60.81 41.98 94.72
C TYR A 477 61.53 42.86 95.74
N LYS A 478 61.36 44.20 95.67
CA LYS A 478 61.89 45.12 96.69
C LYS A 478 61.25 44.88 98.06
N PHE A 479 59.95 44.58 98.11
CA PHE A 479 59.22 44.29 99.35
C PHE A 479 59.77 43.03 100.04
N PHE A 480 59.87 41.91 99.32
CA PHE A 480 60.43 40.66 99.86
C PHE A 480 61.91 40.76 100.24
N LYS A 481 62.71 41.60 99.55
CA LYS A 481 64.11 41.84 99.93
C LYS A 481 64.24 42.64 101.24
N TYR A 482 63.23 43.44 101.61
CA TYR A 482 63.24 44.24 102.84
C TYR A 482 62.75 43.46 104.07
N GLU A 483 61.93 42.41 103.92
CA GLU A 483 61.49 41.56 105.04
C GLU A 483 62.51 40.48 105.46
N MET A 484 63.55 40.21 104.66
CA MET A 484 64.64 39.29 105.04
C MET A 484 65.90 40.01 105.55
N LYS A 485 65.72 41.06 106.36
CA LYS A 485 66.81 41.71 107.08
C LYS A 485 66.51 41.94 108.54
#